data_AF-A0A1H8GXA2-F1
#
_entry.id   AF-A0A1H8GXA2-F1
#
_cell.length_a   1.000
_cell.length_b   1.000
_cell.length_c   1.000
_cell.angle_alpha   90.00
_cell.angle_beta   90.00
_cell.angle_gamma   90.00
#
_symmetry.space_group_name_H-M   'P 1'
#
loop_
_entity.id
_entity.type
_entity.pdbx_description
1 polymer ?
#
loop_
_entity_poly.entity_id
_entity_poly.type
_entity_poly.pdbx_seq_one_letter_code
_entity_poly.pdbx_strand_id
1 'polypeptide(L)'
;MNWKLFVVLGLAIIQLVACQRFEKPEARTGLDNDSHSYSYVGYPESKMKIAAMNVAGVKSVVIKYNGRNIMVYVIPKRQIDPRDYPHIAEQVRKAVSREAPVNPFQVRVLKPEDTILE
;
A
#
# COMPACT_ATOMS: atom_id res chain seq x y z
N MET A 1 8.57 45.82 36.75
CA MET A 1 8.01 45.04 35.64
C MET A 1 8.50 43.61 35.80
N ASN A 2 7.61 42.70 36.21
CA ASN A 2 8.01 41.44 36.82
C ASN A 2 8.23 40.36 35.75
N TRP A 3 9.47 40.26 35.25
CA TRP A 3 9.92 39.29 34.24
C TRP A 3 9.45 37.84 34.53
N LYS A 4 9.40 37.46 35.81
CA LYS A 4 8.91 36.15 36.27
C LYS A 4 7.45 35.88 35.85
N LEU A 5 6.61 36.93 35.80
CA LEU A 5 5.22 36.84 35.37
C LEU A 5 5.12 36.49 33.88
N PHE A 6 6.00 37.04 33.04
CA PHE A 6 6.03 36.77 31.60
C PHE A 6 6.47 35.35 31.28
N VAL A 7 7.43 34.81 32.03
CA VAL A 7 7.87 33.41 31.87
C VAL A 7 6.75 32.45 32.24
N VAL A 8 6.04 32.70 33.35
CA VAL A 8 4.92 31.86 33.78
C VAL A 8 3.74 31.95 32.80
N LEU A 9 3.43 33.15 32.30
CA LEU A 9 2.38 33.37 31.31
C LEU A 9 2.69 32.65 29.99
N GLY A 10 3.95 32.71 29.52
CA GLY A 10 4.38 32.03 28.30
C GLY A 10 4.29 30.51 28.42
N LEU A 11 4.67 29.94 29.57
CA LEU A 11 4.57 28.51 29.84
C LEU A 11 3.11 28.04 29.91
N ALA A 12 2.20 28.85 30.46
CA ALA A 12 0.78 28.53 30.52
C ALA A 12 0.13 28.50 29.12
N ILE A 13 0.52 29.40 28.21
CA ILE A 13 -0.01 29.42 26.84
C ILE A 13 0.44 28.20 26.05
N ILE A 14 1.69 27.76 26.19
CA ILE A 14 2.21 26.57 25.48
C ILE A 14 1.46 25.29 25.89
N GLN A 15 1.12 25.14 27.18
CA GLN A 15 0.32 24.02 27.69
C GLN A 15 -1.10 24.01 27.11
N LEU A 16 -1.70 25.18 26.87
CA LEU A 16 -3.03 25.28 26.28
C LEU A 16 -3.04 24.95 24.77
N VAL A 17 -1.99 25.31 24.02
CA VAL A 17 -1.90 25.01 22.57
C VAL A 17 -1.60 23.52 22.32
N ALA A 18 -0.85 22.86 23.20
CA ALA A 18 -0.61 21.42 23.10
C ALA A 18 -1.87 20.56 23.34
N CYS A 19 -2.92 21.14 23.95
CA CYS A 19 -4.20 20.50 24.24
C CYS A 19 -5.32 20.78 23.22
N GLN A 20 -5.04 21.45 22.09
CA GLN A 20 -5.87 21.33 20.88
C GLN A 20 -5.38 20.11 20.08
N ARG A 21 -5.40 18.93 20.70
CA ARG A 21 -6.42 17.90 20.44
C ARG A 21 -6.71 17.78 18.96
N PHE A 22 -5.94 16.91 18.30
CA PHE A 22 -6.39 16.01 17.26
C PHE A 22 -7.92 15.99 17.14
N GLU A 23 -8.47 16.80 16.24
CA GLU A 23 -9.78 16.54 15.68
C GLU A 23 -9.65 15.17 15.02
N LYS A 24 -10.32 14.16 15.59
CA LYS A 24 -10.55 12.91 14.86
C LYS A 24 -11.25 13.34 13.57
N PRO A 25 -10.76 12.95 12.38
CA PRO A 25 -11.42 13.31 11.14
C PRO A 25 -12.88 12.87 11.25
N GLU A 26 -13.79 13.82 11.07
CA GLU A 26 -15.23 13.57 11.09
C GLU A 26 -15.54 12.42 10.14
N ALA A 27 -16.45 11.56 10.60
CA ALA A 27 -16.81 10.32 9.94
C ALA A 27 -17.02 10.55 8.44
N ARG A 28 -16.18 9.90 7.62
CA ARG A 28 -16.31 9.90 6.16
C ARG A 28 -17.59 9.17 5.80
N THR A 29 -18.65 9.91 5.47
CA THR A 29 -19.83 9.33 4.82
C THR A 29 -19.59 9.27 3.33
N GLY A 30 -19.32 8.08 2.82
CA GLY A 30 -19.32 7.81 1.38
C GLY A 30 -18.49 6.59 1.05
N LEU A 31 -19.15 5.53 0.55
CA LEU A 31 -18.66 4.37 -0.22
C LEU A 31 -17.30 3.70 0.13
N ASP A 32 -16.66 4.08 1.23
CA ASP A 32 -15.37 3.58 1.72
C ASP A 32 -15.56 2.43 2.71
N ASN A 33 -16.81 1.99 2.95
CA ASN A 33 -17.15 1.01 3.97
C ASN A 33 -17.05 -0.45 3.49
N ASP A 34 -16.48 -0.69 2.30
CA ASP A 34 -16.50 -2.01 1.66
C ASP A 34 -15.12 -2.60 1.34
N SER A 35 -14.04 -2.12 1.95
CA SER A 35 -12.77 -2.86 1.88
C SER A 35 -11.90 -2.68 3.11
N HIS A 36 -12.00 -3.67 3.99
CA HIS A 36 -11.10 -3.93 5.10
C HIS A 36 -9.63 -3.84 4.67
N SER A 37 -8.91 -2.79 5.10
CA SER A 37 -7.69 -2.89 5.93
C SER A 37 -6.88 -1.58 5.88
N TYR A 38 -6.93 -0.82 6.96
CA TYR A 38 -6.02 0.27 7.23
C TYR A 38 -4.58 -0.26 7.42
N SER A 39 -3.66 0.12 6.54
CA SER A 39 -2.29 0.44 6.95
C SER A 39 -1.96 1.81 6.42
N TYR A 40 -1.62 2.73 7.31
CA TYR A 40 -1.37 4.16 7.11
C TYR A 40 -0.04 4.43 6.36
N VAL A 41 0.27 3.59 5.37
CA VAL A 41 1.36 3.73 4.42
C VAL A 41 0.69 3.54 3.08
N GLY A 42 0.33 4.64 2.41
CA GLY A 42 -0.35 4.62 1.12
C GLY A 42 0.53 3.97 0.06
N TYR A 43 0.52 2.65 -0.02
CA TYR A 43 1.11 1.96 -1.17
C TYR A 43 0.14 2.14 -2.33
N PRO A 44 0.62 2.58 -3.50
CA PRO A 44 -0.26 2.88 -4.63
C PRO A 44 -0.68 1.56 -5.28
N GLU A 45 -1.59 0.83 -4.65
CA GLU A 45 -2.05 -0.50 -5.09
C GLU A 45 -2.48 -0.48 -6.55
N SER A 46 -3.23 0.55 -6.93
CA SER A 46 -3.66 0.77 -8.32
C SER A 46 -2.48 0.88 -9.28
N LYS A 47 -1.44 1.65 -8.95
CA LYS A 47 -0.24 1.79 -9.79
C LYS A 47 0.53 0.48 -9.88
N MET A 48 0.70 -0.21 -8.75
CA MET A 48 1.39 -1.51 -8.72
C MET A 48 0.64 -2.54 -9.59
N LYS A 49 -0.70 -2.58 -9.48
CA LYS A 49 -1.55 -3.48 -10.27
C LYS A 49 -1.48 -3.16 -11.75
N ILE A 50 -1.57 -1.87 -12.12
CA ILE A 50 -1.45 -1.43 -13.53
C ILE A 50 -0.07 -1.79 -14.08
N ALA A 51 1.01 -1.51 -13.34
CA ALA A 51 2.37 -1.82 -13.76
C ALA A 51 2.57 -3.32 -13.99
N ALA A 52 2.06 -4.16 -13.09
CA ALA A 52 2.14 -5.61 -13.22
C ALA A 52 1.27 -6.15 -14.38
N MET A 53 0.08 -5.59 -14.59
CA MET A 53 -0.82 -5.97 -15.69
C MET A 53 -0.26 -5.62 -17.08
N ASN A 54 0.57 -4.58 -17.17
CA ASN A 54 1.20 -4.16 -18.42
C ASN A 54 2.36 -5.07 -18.87
N VAL A 55 2.76 -6.04 -18.04
CA VAL A 55 3.80 -7.01 -18.41
C VAL A 55 3.24 -8.06 -19.36
N ALA A 56 3.98 -8.34 -20.44
CA ALA A 56 3.58 -9.33 -21.43
C ALA A 56 3.44 -10.73 -20.80
N GLY A 57 2.39 -11.45 -21.18
CA GLY A 57 2.11 -12.79 -20.63
C GLY A 57 1.34 -12.80 -19.31
N VAL A 58 1.08 -11.64 -18.70
CA VAL A 58 0.19 -11.53 -17.53
C VAL A 58 -1.28 -11.52 -17.98
N LYS A 59 -2.13 -12.27 -17.27
CA LYS A 59 -3.59 -12.29 -17.46
C LYS A 59 -4.31 -11.48 -16.38
N SER A 60 -3.97 -11.72 -15.12
CA SER A 60 -4.54 -11.01 -13.98
C SER A 60 -3.53 -10.89 -12.85
N VAL A 61 -3.74 -9.90 -11.99
CA VAL A 61 -2.89 -9.62 -10.83
C VAL A 61 -3.77 -9.39 -9.61
N VAL A 62 -3.41 -10.04 -8.50
CA VAL A 62 -4.03 -9.87 -7.19
C VAL A 62 -2.95 -9.36 -6.23
N ILE A 63 -3.21 -8.25 -5.57
CA ILE A 63 -2.31 -7.70 -4.57
C ILE A 63 -2.97 -7.94 -3.20
N LYS A 64 -2.24 -8.55 -2.27
CA LYS A 64 -2.71 -8.75 -0.89
C LYS A 64 -1.62 -8.33 0.09
N TYR A 65 -1.98 -7.70 1.19
CA TYR A 65 -1.06 -7.47 2.30
C TYR A 65 -1.24 -8.57 3.35
N ASN A 66 -0.16 -9.25 3.73
CA ASN A 66 -0.22 -10.35 4.71
C ASN A 66 0.12 -9.92 6.15
N GLY A 67 0.11 -8.61 6.44
CA GLY A 67 0.55 -8.07 7.74
C GLY A 67 2.06 -7.82 7.85
N ARG A 68 2.87 -8.32 6.89
CA ARG A 68 4.34 -8.13 6.89
C ARG A 68 4.87 -7.61 5.56
N ASN A 69 4.36 -8.12 4.44
CA ASN A 69 4.78 -7.77 3.10
C ASN A 69 3.58 -7.60 2.18
N ILE A 70 3.73 -6.75 1.16
CA ILE A 70 2.81 -6.70 0.03
C ILE A 70 3.11 -7.89 -0.88
N MET A 71 2.11 -8.72 -1.13
CA MET A 71 2.19 -9.90 -1.99
C MET A 71 1.52 -9.58 -3.33
N VAL A 72 2.29 -9.66 -4.42
CA VAL A 72 1.81 -9.47 -5.78
C VAL A 72 1.69 -10.85 -6.42
N TYR A 73 0.48 -11.37 -6.48
CA TYR A 73 0.16 -12.63 -7.14
C TYR A 73 -0.13 -12.36 -8.61
N VAL A 74 0.63 -13.01 -9.49
CA VAL A 74 0.54 -12.87 -10.94
C VAL A 74 -0.03 -14.15 -11.51
N ILE A 75 -1.11 -14.04 -12.27
CA ILE A 75 -1.71 -15.15 -12.99
C ILE A 75 -1.30 -14.98 -14.46
N PRO A 76 -0.48 -15.88 -15.01
CA PRO A 76 -0.05 -15.79 -16.40
C PRO A 76 -1.16 -16.23 -17.36
N LYS A 77 -1.04 -15.87 -18.63
CA LYS A 77 -1.90 -16.38 -19.70
C LYS A 77 -1.67 -17.89 -19.85
N ARG A 78 -2.72 -18.64 -20.21
CA ARG A 78 -2.68 -20.11 -20.37
C ARG A 78 -1.63 -20.63 -21.38
N GLN A 79 -1.19 -19.77 -22.29
CA GLN A 79 -0.24 -20.09 -23.35
C GLN A 79 1.23 -20.03 -22.89
N ILE A 80 1.50 -19.52 -21.69
CA ILE A 80 2.86 -19.37 -21.16
C ILE A 80 3.31 -20.67 -20.52
N ASP A 81 4.51 -21.14 -20.89
CA ASP A 81 5.14 -22.31 -20.28
C ASP A 81 5.54 -21.99 -18.82
N PRO A 82 5.25 -22.86 -17.84
CA PRO A 82 5.70 -22.71 -16.46
C PRO A 82 7.20 -22.43 -16.29
N ARG A 83 8.05 -22.85 -17.25
CA ARG A 83 9.48 -22.55 -17.28
C ARG A 83 9.79 -21.06 -17.44
N ASP A 84 8.87 -20.28 -18.03
CA ASP A 84 9.00 -18.84 -18.21
C ASP A 84 8.48 -18.02 -17.02
N TYR A 85 7.84 -18.67 -16.03
CA TYR A 85 7.26 -17.97 -14.88
C TYR A 85 8.28 -17.17 -14.07
N PRO A 86 9.51 -17.66 -13.80
CA PRO A 86 10.53 -16.85 -13.14
C PRO A 86 10.90 -15.59 -13.93
N HIS A 87 10.89 -15.67 -15.27
CA HIS A 87 11.16 -14.53 -16.13
C HIS A 87 10.04 -13.49 -16.02
N ILE A 88 8.78 -13.92 -16.04
CA ILE A 88 7.63 -13.04 -15.83
C ILE A 88 7.67 -12.40 -14.45
N ALA A 89 7.98 -13.17 -13.40
CA ALA A 89 8.09 -12.66 -12.04
C ALA A 89 9.11 -11.52 -11.95
N GLU A 90 10.26 -11.68 -12.61
CA GLU A 90 11.31 -10.67 -12.65
C GLU A 90 10.91 -9.43 -13.46
N GLN A 91 10.22 -9.60 -14.59
CA GLN A 91 9.68 -8.48 -15.37
C GLN A 91 8.65 -7.68 -14.57
N VAL A 92 7.72 -8.36 -13.89
CA VAL A 92 6.74 -7.74 -13.00
C VAL A 92 7.43 -7.01 -11.85
N ARG A 93 8.44 -7.62 -11.22
CA ARG A 93 9.22 -6.98 -10.16
C ARG A 93 9.84 -5.67 -10.65
N LYS A 94 10.50 -5.67 -11.82
CA LYS A 94 11.09 -4.47 -12.40
C LYS A 94 10.05 -3.39 -12.71
N ALA A 95 8.92 -3.77 -13.31
CA ALA A 95 7.86 -2.83 -13.66
C ALA A 95 7.26 -2.18 -12.41
N VAL A 96 6.94 -2.97 -11.39
CA VAL A 96 6.35 -2.48 -10.14
C VAL A 96 7.35 -1.64 -9.33
N SER A 97 8.62 -2.05 -9.24
CA SER A 97 9.65 -1.26 -8.55
C SER A 97 9.88 0.10 -9.18
N ARG A 98 9.66 0.27 -10.49
CA ARG A 98 9.76 1.57 -11.16
C ARG A 98 8.64 2.52 -10.75
N GLU A 99 7.42 2.01 -10.61
CA GLU A 99 6.23 2.82 -10.26
C GLU A 99 6.03 3.00 -8.75
N ALA A 100 6.55 2.08 -7.94
CA ALA A 100 6.42 2.07 -6.48
C ALA A 100 7.77 1.68 -5.80
N PRO A 101 8.81 2.51 -5.91
CA PRO A 101 10.17 2.18 -5.47
C PRO A 101 10.36 2.07 -3.95
N VAL A 102 9.47 2.69 -3.16
CA VAL A 102 9.62 2.80 -1.70
C VAL A 102 9.03 1.59 -0.95
N ASN A 103 8.18 0.81 -1.62
CA ASN A 103 7.36 -0.20 -0.96
C ASN A 103 7.96 -1.59 -1.14
N PRO A 104 8.32 -2.31 -0.07
CA PRO A 104 8.78 -3.69 -0.20
C PRO A 104 7.61 -4.61 -0.58
N PHE A 105 7.82 -5.45 -1.60
CA PHE A 105 6.84 -6.42 -2.05
C PHE A 105 7.49 -7.73 -2.50
N GLN A 106 6.69 -8.80 -2.57
CA GLN A 106 7.08 -10.10 -3.10
C GLN A 106 6.20 -10.46 -4.28
N VAL A 107 6.80 -10.95 -5.36
CA VAL A 107 6.07 -11.41 -6.55
C VAL A 107 5.96 -12.93 -6.50
N ARG A 108 4.76 -13.46 -6.70
CA ARG A 108 4.50 -14.90 -6.85
C ARG A 108 3.67 -15.14 -8.11
N VAL A 109 4.14 -16.01 -8.98
CA VAL A 109 3.35 -16.44 -10.15
C VAL A 109 2.55 -17.67 -9.76
N LEU A 110 1.23 -17.56 -9.82
CA LEU A 110 0.32 -18.67 -9.54
C LEU A 110 0.08 -19.47 -10.81
N LYS A 111 -0.08 -20.79 -10.68
CA LYS A 111 -0.57 -21.56 -11.82
C LYS A 111 -2.02 -21.16 -12.08
N PRO A 112 -2.48 -21.16 -13.34
CA PRO A 112 -3.87 -20.85 -13.67
C PRO A 112 -4.90 -21.71 -12.92
N GLU A 113 -4.48 -22.91 -12.49
CA GLU A 113 -5.27 -23.90 -11.74
C GLU A 113 -5.42 -23.55 -10.25
N ASP A 114 -4.47 -22.79 -9.69
CA ASP A 114 -4.42 -22.43 -8.26
C ASP A 114 -5.24 -21.16 -7.93
N THR A 115 -6.08 -20.69 -8.87
CA THR A 115 -6.75 -19.37 -8.81
C THR A 115 -7.96 -19.33 -7.86
N ILE A 116 -8.07 -20.23 -6.90
CA ILE A 116 -9.08 -20.14 -5.83
C ILE A 116 -8.54 -19.18 -4.76
N LEU A 117 -8.63 -17.89 -5.03
CA LEU A 117 -8.41 -16.84 -4.04
C LEU A 117 -9.67 -15.98 -3.97
N GLU A 118 -10.78 -16.59 -3.56
CA GLU A 118 -11.90 -15.86 -2.94
C GLU A 118 -11.51 -15.43 -1.52
#